data_AF-A0AAW2H722-F1
#
_entry.id   AF-A0AAW2H722-F1
#
_cell.length_a   1.000
_cell.length_b   1.000
_cell.length_c   1.000
_cell.angle_alpha   90.00
_cell.angle_beta   90.00
_cell.angle_gamma   90.00
#
_symmetry.space_group_name_H-M   'P 1'
#
loop_
_entity.id
_entity.type
_entity.pdbx_description
1 polymer ?
#
loop_
_entity_poly.entity_id
_entity_poly.type
_entity_poly.pdbx_seq_one_letter_code
_entity_poly.pdbx_strand_id
1 'polypeptide(L)'
;MSEIKSHIGYARAWVRLALEKKLLSRHLRTLLSVTNLLKLLYKRNAFLRCEEEKEQFLYHLLSLNAVDYYCFTNTYLTTKLPYRVVVIPSRKASVSTTTANVWIAISGTNCETAQVPIPKGTLNFLFHHKNLGLLTSLRIGHDNQGLSPNWMVESVLVRCEVTGHTYRFPCGRYLGKSIDDGSTERLLVGELLKVSEPESVDNSGNTNTPPVQCRSPMMSRRDTRLSVAEVQHMIGDSVNNIVKYFHRFTTTRQRENCASLTPLLCGDMGLVHSLEQAFLYGFKATRLFGRNLYLWDYFTRVKEQFDSLLHESHHSAKKVEHGSLERCSLNNNAEKKDSEFEARPKERLNDHIPRSMTVRAISCDRRSGSQVLSSMSRDRERSADRGHVPVTTNTQIIEKYCELIQRIENSNRTFGKDGKFQRFICFAVRDHILHRMLTPLAASRPTLEMYEDNSFLRNSNLRSFLYDILRSLDEYDFFLESSITSGIEVT
;
A
#
# COMPACT_ATOMS: atom_id res chain seq x y z
N MET A 1 19.86 -25.82 -0.39
CA MET A 1 18.47 -26.23 -0.66
C MET A 1 18.26 -27.63 -0.10
N SER A 2 17.75 -27.76 1.13
CA SER A 2 17.55 -29.06 1.80
C SER A 2 16.31 -29.82 1.32
N GLU A 3 15.43 -29.16 0.57
CA GLU A 3 14.14 -29.71 0.15
C GLU A 3 14.21 -30.56 -1.11
N ILE A 4 15.28 -30.42 -1.89
CA ILE A 4 15.47 -31.17 -3.13
C ILE A 4 16.23 -32.45 -2.81
N LYS A 5 15.55 -33.59 -2.96
CA LYS A 5 16.13 -34.91 -2.65
C LYS A 5 16.51 -35.74 -3.87
N SER A 6 16.09 -35.35 -5.09
CA SER A 6 16.32 -36.12 -6.31
C SER A 6 17.16 -35.37 -7.34
N HIS A 7 17.95 -36.11 -8.13
CA HIS A 7 18.73 -35.54 -9.24
C HIS A 7 17.86 -34.81 -10.27
N ILE A 8 16.67 -35.34 -10.57
CA ILE A 8 15.69 -34.69 -11.43
C ILE A 8 15.23 -33.36 -10.81
N GLY A 9 15.02 -33.32 -9.49
CA GLY A 9 14.69 -32.09 -8.76
C GLY A 9 15.79 -31.04 -8.86
N TYR A 10 17.06 -31.44 -8.72
CA TYR A 10 18.20 -30.54 -8.88
C TYR A 10 18.31 -29.97 -10.29
N ALA A 11 18.13 -30.80 -11.32
CA ALA A 11 18.11 -30.35 -12.71
C ALA A 11 16.96 -29.34 -12.95
N ARG A 12 15.76 -29.63 -12.44
CA ARG A 12 14.59 -28.75 -12.53
C ARG A 12 14.78 -27.42 -11.79
N ALA A 13 15.48 -27.42 -10.66
CA ALA A 13 15.82 -26.21 -9.92
C ALA A 13 16.85 -25.36 -10.67
N TRP A 14 17.87 -26.02 -11.22
CA TRP A 14 18.92 -25.37 -12.00
C TRP A 14 18.36 -24.70 -13.26
N VAL A 15 17.48 -25.37 -14.01
CA VAL A 15 16.83 -24.77 -15.19
C VAL A 15 16.00 -23.55 -14.80
N ARG A 16 15.19 -23.62 -13.73
CA ARG A 16 14.42 -22.47 -13.25
C ARG A 16 15.31 -21.30 -12.87
N LEU A 17 16.38 -21.56 -12.11
CA LEU A 17 17.32 -20.52 -11.71
C LEU A 17 18.01 -19.93 -12.94
N ALA A 18 18.43 -20.75 -13.90
CA ALA A 18 19.07 -20.28 -15.12
C ALA A 18 18.12 -19.46 -16.01
N LEU A 19 16.83 -19.80 -16.07
CA LEU A 19 15.80 -19.00 -16.75
C LEU A 19 15.60 -17.65 -16.08
N GLU A 20 15.42 -17.65 -14.76
CA GLU A 20 15.25 -16.42 -13.97
C GLU A 20 16.48 -15.50 -14.09
N LYS A 21 17.69 -16.07 -14.15
CA LYS A 21 18.92 -15.32 -14.38
C LYS A 21 19.14 -14.90 -15.84
N LYS A 22 18.31 -15.37 -16.79
CA LYS A 22 18.51 -15.19 -18.25
C LYS A 22 19.83 -15.80 -18.77
N LEU A 23 20.26 -16.90 -18.16
CA LEU A 23 21.54 -17.57 -18.43
C LEU A 23 21.37 -18.99 -18.99
N LEU A 24 20.16 -19.49 -19.21
CA LEU A 24 19.94 -20.89 -19.61
C LEU A 24 20.69 -21.26 -20.90
N SER A 25 20.52 -20.47 -21.97
CA SER A 25 21.22 -20.71 -23.24
C SER A 25 22.74 -20.66 -23.05
N ARG A 26 23.26 -19.64 -22.35
CA ARG A 26 24.70 -19.49 -22.08
C ARG A 26 25.29 -20.66 -21.29
N HIS A 27 24.60 -21.11 -20.24
CA HIS A 27 25.05 -22.23 -19.45
C HIS A 27 25.04 -23.55 -20.25
N LEU A 28 23.98 -23.80 -21.03
CA LEU A 28 23.91 -24.98 -21.88
C LEU A 28 24.96 -24.94 -22.99
N ARG A 29 25.20 -23.79 -23.62
CA ARG A 29 26.29 -23.59 -24.59
C ARG A 29 27.65 -23.94 -23.97
N THR A 30 27.91 -23.46 -22.76
CA THR A 30 29.16 -23.77 -22.03
C THR A 30 29.27 -25.26 -21.74
N LEU A 31 28.21 -25.88 -21.23
CA LEU A 31 28.17 -27.32 -20.93
C LEU A 31 28.41 -28.18 -22.19
N LEU A 32 27.79 -27.79 -23.31
CA LEU A 32 27.85 -28.52 -24.57
C LEU A 32 29.11 -28.22 -25.39
N SER A 33 29.93 -27.24 -24.99
CA SER A 33 31.24 -26.99 -25.59
C SER A 33 32.24 -28.12 -25.30
N VAL A 34 31.99 -28.93 -24.26
CA VAL A 34 32.86 -30.05 -23.84
C VAL A 34 32.61 -31.28 -24.72
N THR A 35 33.07 -31.23 -25.97
CA THR A 35 32.79 -32.24 -27.00
C THR A 35 33.29 -33.65 -26.64
N ASN A 36 34.40 -33.78 -25.92
CA ASN A 36 34.95 -35.08 -25.50
C ASN A 36 33.99 -35.84 -24.56
N LEU A 37 33.39 -35.12 -23.59
CA LEU A 37 32.42 -35.71 -22.67
C LEU A 37 31.14 -36.12 -23.40
N LEU A 38 30.69 -35.30 -24.37
CA LEU A 38 29.53 -35.64 -25.20
C LEU A 38 29.76 -36.91 -26.03
N LYS A 39 30.96 -37.08 -26.60
CA LYS A 39 31.32 -38.28 -27.37
C LYS A 39 31.32 -39.54 -26.50
N LEU A 40 31.66 -39.42 -25.21
CA LEU A 40 31.72 -40.52 -24.26
C LEU A 40 30.32 -40.92 -23.73
N LEU A 41 29.45 -39.94 -23.50
CA LEU A 41 28.12 -40.17 -22.90
C LEU A 41 27.00 -40.40 -23.92
N TYR A 42 27.12 -39.87 -25.14
CA TYR A 42 26.04 -39.88 -26.14
C TYR A 42 26.44 -40.60 -27.44
N LYS A 43 25.48 -41.36 -28.00
CA LYS A 43 25.61 -42.01 -29.33
C LYS A 43 25.81 -40.98 -30.44
N ARG A 44 26.45 -41.37 -31.54
CA ARG A 44 26.79 -40.47 -32.67
C ARG A 44 25.59 -39.75 -33.29
N ASN A 45 24.42 -40.37 -33.28
CA ASN A 45 23.15 -39.82 -33.77
C ASN A 45 22.29 -39.14 -32.70
N ALA A 46 22.83 -38.94 -31.48
CA ALA A 46 22.10 -38.23 -30.44
C ALA A 46 22.04 -36.74 -30.76
N PHE A 47 20.89 -36.12 -30.45
CA PHE A 47 20.62 -34.69 -30.60
C PHE A 47 21.78 -33.79 -30.16
N LEU A 48 22.34 -34.02 -28.96
CA LEU A 48 23.42 -33.20 -28.41
C LEU A 48 24.77 -33.31 -29.16
N ARG A 49 24.92 -34.29 -30.06
CA ARG A 49 26.09 -34.45 -30.94
C ARG A 49 25.84 -33.96 -32.37
N CYS A 50 24.60 -33.58 -32.71
CA CYS A 50 24.28 -32.95 -33.98
C CYS A 50 24.49 -31.44 -33.86
N GLU A 51 25.53 -30.90 -34.50
CA GLU A 51 25.92 -29.49 -34.35
C GLU A 51 24.82 -28.52 -34.80
N GLU A 52 24.15 -28.79 -35.93
CA GLU A 52 23.08 -27.95 -36.46
C GLU A 52 21.86 -27.90 -35.53
N GLU A 53 21.34 -29.05 -35.10
CA GLU A 53 20.20 -29.13 -34.17
C GLU A 53 20.53 -28.49 -32.82
N LYS A 54 21.75 -28.72 -32.31
CA LYS A 54 22.24 -28.14 -31.06
C LYS A 54 22.30 -26.61 -31.12
N GLU A 55 22.84 -26.04 -32.19
CA GLU A 55 22.91 -24.58 -32.34
C GLU A 55 21.52 -23.96 -32.51
N GLN A 56 20.65 -24.59 -33.30
CA GLN A 56 19.25 -24.16 -33.40
C GLN A 56 18.57 -24.19 -32.03
N PHE A 57 18.73 -25.25 -31.24
CA PHE A 57 18.17 -25.33 -29.89
C PHE A 57 18.67 -24.23 -28.97
N LEU A 58 19.98 -23.96 -28.95
CA LEU A 58 20.56 -22.88 -28.14
C LEU A 58 20.05 -21.50 -28.59
N TYR A 59 19.84 -21.30 -29.89
CA TYR A 59 19.25 -20.08 -30.44
C TYR A 59 17.80 -19.90 -29.99
N HIS A 60 16.98 -20.96 -30.06
CA HIS A 60 15.60 -20.90 -29.54
C HIS A 60 15.57 -20.56 -28.06
N LEU A 61 16.49 -21.10 -27.24
CA LEU A 61 16.56 -20.76 -25.82
C LEU A 61 16.94 -19.31 -25.54
N LEU A 62 17.64 -18.63 -26.48
CA LEU A 62 17.97 -17.22 -26.32
C LEU A 62 16.72 -16.34 -26.33
N SER A 63 15.67 -16.74 -27.07
CA SER A 63 14.39 -16.02 -27.09
C SER A 63 13.73 -15.93 -25.71
N LEU A 64 14.04 -16.86 -24.80
CA LEU A 64 13.52 -16.85 -23.43
C LEU A 64 14.10 -15.69 -22.61
N ASN A 65 15.24 -15.09 -22.97
CA ASN A 65 15.79 -13.94 -22.24
C ASN A 65 14.93 -12.67 -22.38
N ALA A 66 14.04 -12.61 -23.37
CA ALA A 66 13.12 -11.49 -23.56
C ALA A 66 12.05 -11.40 -22.46
N VAL A 67 11.80 -12.49 -21.72
CA VAL A 67 10.79 -12.56 -20.66
C VAL A 67 11.47 -12.57 -19.29
N ASP A 68 10.90 -11.83 -18.35
CA ASP A 68 11.31 -11.87 -16.95
C ASP A 68 10.63 -13.06 -16.26
N TYR A 69 11.42 -14.07 -15.90
CA TYR A 69 10.94 -15.24 -15.17
C TYR A 69 11.25 -15.11 -13.68
N TYR A 70 10.29 -15.47 -12.83
CA TYR A 70 10.46 -15.58 -11.37
C TYR A 70 10.24 -17.01 -10.88
N CYS A 71 10.45 -17.99 -11.77
CA CYS A 71 10.06 -19.37 -11.54
C CYS A 71 10.90 -20.07 -10.45
N PHE A 72 12.15 -19.65 -10.20
CA PHE A 72 12.92 -20.16 -9.07
C PHE A 72 12.41 -19.52 -7.78
N THR A 73 12.30 -18.19 -7.77
CA THR A 73 11.85 -17.41 -6.61
C THR A 73 10.45 -17.82 -6.15
N ASN A 74 9.52 -18.10 -7.06
CA ASN A 74 8.15 -18.48 -6.72
C ASN A 74 7.97 -19.96 -6.41
N THR A 75 8.94 -20.82 -6.76
CA THR A 75 8.87 -22.26 -6.44
C THR A 75 9.50 -22.57 -5.08
N TYR A 76 10.63 -21.94 -4.74
CA TYR A 76 11.45 -22.30 -3.58
C TYR A 76 11.30 -21.28 -2.44
N LEU A 77 10.08 -21.14 -1.91
CA LEU A 77 9.69 -20.10 -0.94
C LEU A 77 10.40 -20.20 0.41
N THR A 78 10.86 -21.38 0.78
CA THR A 78 11.46 -21.74 2.08
C THR A 78 12.97 -21.79 2.05
N THR A 79 13.58 -21.70 0.86
CA THR A 79 15.03 -21.72 0.70
C THR A 79 15.65 -20.49 1.36
N LYS A 80 16.69 -20.69 2.17
CA LYS A 80 17.50 -19.59 2.71
C LYS A 80 18.40 -19.04 1.60
N LEU A 81 18.27 -17.75 1.31
CA LEU A 81 19.03 -17.04 0.29
C LEU A 81 19.94 -15.99 0.95
N PRO A 82 21.13 -15.72 0.37
CA PRO A 82 22.00 -14.63 0.80
C PRO A 82 21.54 -13.31 0.16
N TYR A 83 21.29 -12.30 1.00
CA TYR A 83 20.95 -10.94 0.59
C TYR A 83 22.11 -10.01 0.95
N ARG A 84 22.70 -9.39 -0.07
CA ARG A 84 23.73 -8.36 0.09
C ARG A 84 23.07 -6.99 0.13
N VAL A 85 23.31 -6.24 1.19
CA VAL A 85 22.78 -4.89 1.38
C VAL A 85 23.93 -3.90 1.29
N VAL A 86 23.75 -2.85 0.49
CA VAL A 86 24.69 -1.74 0.37
C VAL A 86 23.94 -0.43 0.59
N VAL A 87 24.28 0.28 1.67
CA VAL A 87 23.77 1.61 1.94
C VAL A 87 24.64 2.63 1.21
N ILE A 88 24.03 3.45 0.37
CA ILE A 88 24.71 4.51 -0.37
C ILE A 88 24.54 5.81 0.41
N PRO A 89 25.63 6.35 0.99
CA PRO A 89 25.56 7.61 1.74
C PRO A 89 25.45 8.79 0.77
N SER A 90 24.90 9.91 1.24
CA SER A 90 24.83 11.11 0.41
C SER A 90 26.19 11.76 0.22
N ARG A 91 26.53 12.10 -1.03
CA ARG A 91 27.71 12.92 -1.34
C ARG A 91 27.61 14.38 -0.84
N LYS A 92 26.40 14.81 -0.48
CA LYS A 92 26.12 16.19 0.00
C LYS A 92 26.32 16.34 1.51
N ALA A 93 26.34 15.24 2.25
CA ALA A 93 26.55 15.26 3.69
C ALA A 93 28.06 15.23 4.00
N SER A 94 28.48 16.01 5.00
CA SER A 94 29.88 16.03 5.47
C SER A 94 30.29 14.72 6.15
N VAL A 95 29.33 13.97 6.70
CA VAL A 95 29.53 12.68 7.36
C VAL A 95 28.67 11.62 6.68
N SER A 96 29.31 10.54 6.23
CA SER A 96 28.65 9.43 5.53
C SER A 96 28.04 8.38 6.47
N THR A 97 28.43 8.40 7.74
CA THR A 97 28.03 7.43 8.77
C THR A 97 27.32 8.12 9.94
N THR A 98 26.72 7.34 10.82
CA THR A 98 26.04 7.81 12.04
C THR A 98 26.60 7.08 13.26
N THR A 99 26.53 7.73 14.43
CA THR A 99 26.85 7.09 15.71
C THR A 99 25.72 6.21 16.23
N ALA A 100 24.51 6.39 15.71
CA ALA A 100 23.32 5.66 16.11
C ALA A 100 23.37 4.18 15.70
N ASN A 101 22.65 3.32 16.40
CA ASN A 101 22.49 1.93 15.98
C ASN A 101 21.45 1.87 14.86
N VAL A 102 21.89 1.45 13.67
CA VAL A 102 21.05 1.39 12.47
C VAL A 102 20.50 -0.01 12.27
N TRP A 103 19.29 -0.09 11.74
CA TRP A 103 18.63 -1.33 11.37
C TRP A 103 17.87 -1.17 10.05
N ILE A 104 17.58 -2.30 9.41
CA ILE A 104 16.68 -2.39 8.25
C ILE A 104 15.62 -3.47 8.46
N ALA A 105 14.47 -3.33 7.82
CA ALA A 105 13.50 -4.41 7.67
C ALA A 105 13.05 -4.45 6.22
N ILE A 106 13.15 -5.61 5.56
CA ILE A 106 12.89 -5.77 4.14
C ILE A 106 11.60 -6.57 3.96
N SER A 107 10.70 -6.07 3.13
CA SER A 107 9.46 -6.75 2.75
C SER A 107 9.53 -7.16 1.28
N GLY A 108 9.06 -8.36 0.98
CA GLY A 108 8.86 -8.83 -0.38
C GLY A 108 7.58 -9.64 -0.51
N THR A 109 7.32 -10.14 -1.72
CA THR A 109 6.05 -10.84 -2.05
C THR A 109 5.78 -12.08 -1.21
N ASN A 110 6.80 -12.70 -0.62
CA ASN A 110 6.65 -13.97 0.09
C ASN A 110 6.65 -13.80 1.61
N CYS A 111 7.47 -12.87 2.13
CA CYS A 111 7.58 -12.58 3.56
C CYS A 111 8.36 -11.28 3.80
N GLU A 112 8.38 -10.86 5.05
CA GLU A 112 9.22 -9.76 5.54
C GLU A 112 10.27 -10.25 6.55
N THR A 113 11.32 -9.48 6.73
CA THR A 113 12.29 -9.68 7.80
C THR A 113 11.84 -8.96 9.08
N ALA A 114 12.28 -9.47 10.24
CA ALA A 114 12.38 -8.63 11.43
C ALA A 114 13.40 -7.49 11.23
N GLN A 115 13.59 -6.63 12.24
CA GLN A 115 14.66 -5.64 12.22
C GLN A 115 16.03 -6.34 12.20
N VAL A 116 16.75 -6.18 11.09
CA VAL A 116 18.11 -6.65 10.88
C VAL A 116 19.06 -5.51 11.24
N PRO A 117 19.89 -5.62 12.29
CA PRO A 117 20.84 -4.58 12.63
C PRO A 117 21.93 -4.47 11.56
N ILE A 118 22.25 -3.24 11.15
CA ILE A 118 23.42 -2.97 10.32
C ILE A 118 24.65 -2.92 11.24
N PRO A 119 25.70 -3.71 10.98
CA PRO A 119 26.91 -3.65 11.81
C PRO A 119 27.53 -2.24 11.80
N LYS A 120 28.03 -1.78 12.95
CA LYS A 120 28.64 -0.45 13.05
C LYS A 120 29.86 -0.33 12.14
N GLY A 121 30.03 0.84 11.53
CA GLY A 121 31.20 1.14 10.69
C GLY A 121 31.20 0.48 9.32
N THR A 122 30.15 -0.27 8.94
CA THR A 122 29.99 -0.76 7.56
C THR A 122 28.74 -0.21 6.91
N LEU A 123 28.83 -0.02 5.59
CA LEU A 123 27.70 0.29 4.71
C LEU A 123 27.37 -0.88 3.79
N ASN A 124 28.12 -1.99 3.87
CA ASN A 124 27.92 -3.18 3.07
C ASN A 124 27.96 -4.42 3.96
N PHE A 125 26.90 -5.22 3.93
CA PHE A 125 26.87 -6.47 4.67
C PHE A 125 26.03 -7.53 3.95
N LEU A 126 26.27 -8.78 4.33
CA LEU A 126 25.55 -9.94 3.82
C LEU A 126 24.78 -10.57 4.97
N PHE A 127 23.49 -10.85 4.77
CA PHE A 127 22.70 -11.64 5.71
C PHE A 127 21.94 -12.74 4.98
N HIS A 128 21.57 -13.79 5.70
CA HIS A 128 20.80 -14.91 5.15
C HIS A 128 19.37 -14.87 5.69
N HIS A 129 18.40 -15.05 4.81
CA HIS A 129 16.99 -15.11 5.21
C HIS A 129 16.23 -16.10 4.33
N LYS A 130 15.06 -16.54 4.80
CA LYS A 130 14.09 -17.24 3.95
C LYS A 130 13.80 -16.36 2.73
N ASN A 131 13.57 -17.00 1.57
CA ASN A 131 13.27 -16.33 0.32
C ASN A 131 12.13 -15.30 0.47
N LEU A 132 12.51 -14.02 0.42
CA LEU A 132 11.63 -12.85 0.53
C LEU A 132 10.74 -12.67 -0.70
N GLY A 133 11.00 -13.37 -1.80
CA GLY A 133 10.29 -13.17 -3.06
C GLY A 133 10.86 -11.97 -3.83
N LEU A 134 9.99 -11.28 -4.56
CA LEU A 134 10.32 -9.99 -5.16
C LEU A 134 10.28 -8.92 -4.08
N LEU A 135 11.35 -8.15 -3.93
CA LEU A 135 11.41 -7.13 -2.88
C LEU A 135 10.49 -5.96 -3.24
N THR A 136 9.68 -5.50 -2.29
CA THR A 136 8.65 -4.47 -2.50
C THR A 136 8.99 -3.19 -1.76
N SER A 137 9.39 -3.31 -0.50
CA SER A 137 9.71 -2.16 0.35
C SER A 137 10.82 -2.46 1.36
N LEU A 138 11.46 -1.41 1.84
CA LEU A 138 12.52 -1.48 2.84
C LEU A 138 12.30 -0.37 3.87
N ARG A 139 12.25 -0.71 5.15
CA ARG A 139 12.37 0.26 6.24
C ARG A 139 13.81 0.37 6.67
N ILE A 140 14.29 1.59 6.82
CA ILE A 140 15.60 1.90 7.38
C ILE A 140 15.40 2.86 8.55
N GLY A 141 16.04 2.57 9.68
CA GLY A 141 15.90 3.43 10.85
C GLY A 141 17.07 3.30 11.80
N HIS A 142 17.06 4.14 12.83
CA HIS A 142 18.06 4.13 13.88
C HIS A 142 17.47 4.53 15.24
N ASP A 143 18.19 4.23 16.31
CA ASP A 143 17.80 4.53 17.70
C ASP A 143 18.02 5.99 18.14
N ASN A 144 18.67 6.80 17.29
CA ASN A 144 18.97 8.21 17.51
C ASN A 144 19.89 8.44 18.73
N GLN A 145 20.74 7.45 19.05
CA GLN A 145 21.72 7.54 20.12
C GLN A 145 23.09 8.04 19.61
N GLY A 146 23.94 8.45 20.56
CA GLY A 146 25.29 8.93 20.29
C GLY A 146 25.38 10.43 20.00
N LEU A 147 26.60 10.90 19.72
CA LEU A 147 26.92 12.33 19.60
C LEU A 147 26.43 12.96 18.29
N SER A 148 26.35 12.17 17.22
CA SER A 148 25.94 12.63 15.89
C SER A 148 24.98 11.61 15.24
N PRO A 149 23.73 11.54 15.73
CA PRO A 149 22.76 10.55 15.24
C PRO A 149 22.21 10.89 13.85
N ASN A 150 22.22 12.17 13.45
CA ASN A 150 21.67 12.63 12.18
C ASN A 150 22.40 11.98 10.99
N TRP A 151 21.65 11.36 10.08
CA TRP A 151 22.21 10.56 8.99
C TRP A 151 21.49 10.82 7.66
N MET A 152 22.23 11.12 6.60
CA MET A 152 21.64 11.30 5.26
C MET A 152 21.92 10.10 4.37
N VAL A 153 20.86 9.39 3.98
CA VAL A 153 20.94 8.22 3.11
C VAL A 153 20.48 8.60 1.71
N GLU A 154 21.29 8.34 0.70
CA GLU A 154 20.90 8.58 -0.70
C GLU A 154 19.98 7.45 -1.19
N SER A 155 20.43 6.20 -1.03
CA SER A 155 19.64 5.01 -1.36
C SER A 155 20.21 3.75 -0.70
N VAL A 156 19.44 2.66 -0.71
CA VAL A 156 19.91 1.33 -0.31
C VAL A 156 19.79 0.39 -1.50
N LEU A 157 20.81 -0.41 -1.77
CA LEU A 157 20.78 -1.50 -2.74
C LEU A 157 20.65 -2.83 -2.01
N VAL A 158 19.75 -3.70 -2.47
CA VAL A 158 19.63 -5.06 -1.95
C VAL A 158 19.70 -6.03 -3.12
N ARG A 159 20.67 -6.96 -3.08
CA ARG A 159 20.88 -7.98 -4.11
C ARG A 159 20.71 -9.37 -3.53
N CYS A 160 19.89 -10.20 -4.16
CA CYS A 160 19.90 -11.63 -3.90
C CYS A 160 21.11 -12.25 -4.62
N GLU A 161 22.07 -12.81 -3.88
CA GLU A 161 23.31 -13.34 -4.48
C GLU A 161 23.05 -14.59 -5.34
N VAL A 162 21.93 -15.29 -5.13
CA VAL A 162 21.55 -16.48 -5.91
C VAL A 162 20.93 -16.09 -7.25
N THR A 163 19.85 -15.30 -7.24
CA THR A 163 19.13 -14.89 -8.46
C THR A 163 19.82 -13.73 -9.18
N GLY A 164 20.65 -12.95 -8.48
CA GLY A 164 21.29 -11.77 -9.03
C GLY A 164 20.38 -10.54 -9.16
N HIS A 165 19.08 -10.67 -8.89
CA HIS A 165 18.15 -9.55 -8.85
C HIS A 165 18.62 -8.52 -7.82
N THR A 166 18.71 -7.27 -8.29
CA THR A 166 19.19 -6.13 -7.49
C THR A 166 18.09 -5.09 -7.45
N TYR A 167 17.68 -4.72 -6.24
CA TYR A 167 16.67 -3.71 -6.00
C TYR A 167 17.31 -2.45 -5.45
N ARG A 168 16.88 -1.30 -5.95
CA ARG A 168 17.25 0.01 -5.45
C ARG A 168 16.10 0.61 -4.65
N PHE A 169 16.41 1.11 -3.47
CA PHE A 169 15.49 1.78 -2.57
C PHE A 169 15.95 3.24 -2.42
N PRO A 170 15.45 4.18 -3.25
CA PRO A 170 15.74 5.60 -3.07
C PRO A 170 15.29 6.09 -1.69
N CYS A 171 16.09 6.97 -1.07
CA CYS A 171 15.73 7.65 0.17
C CYS A 171 15.87 9.16 0.01
N GLY A 172 17.09 9.65 -0.24
CA GLY A 172 17.38 11.07 -0.48
C GLY A 172 17.07 12.01 0.69
N ARG A 173 16.89 11.48 1.91
CA ARG A 173 16.40 12.23 3.08
C ARG A 173 17.25 11.97 4.32
N TYR A 174 17.14 12.88 5.29
CA TYR A 174 17.79 12.71 6.59
C TYR A 174 16.97 11.80 7.51
N LEU A 175 17.66 11.09 8.39
CA LEU A 175 17.13 10.39 9.55
C LEU A 175 17.70 11.10 10.79
N GLY A 176 16.85 11.58 11.70
CA GLY A 176 17.25 12.25 12.93
C GLY A 176 16.17 13.17 13.49
N LYS A 177 15.99 13.20 14.82
CA LYS A 177 14.94 14.00 15.48
C LYS A 177 15.11 15.51 15.32
N SER A 178 16.33 15.98 15.12
CA SER A 178 16.67 17.41 15.04
C SER A 178 16.77 17.94 13.61
N ILE A 179 16.46 17.13 12.59
CA ILE A 179 16.68 17.48 11.18
C ILE A 179 15.52 17.04 10.30
N ASP A 180 15.30 17.76 9.20
CA ASP A 180 14.20 17.52 8.25
C ASP A 180 12.85 17.43 8.98
N ASP A 181 12.04 16.41 8.71
CA ASP A 181 10.72 16.17 9.35
C ASP A 181 10.80 15.48 10.73
N GLY A 182 12.00 15.30 11.28
CA GLY A 182 12.24 14.67 12.58
C GLY A 182 12.18 13.13 12.56
N SER A 183 12.08 12.49 11.39
CA SER A 183 11.97 11.04 11.26
C SER A 183 13.27 10.32 11.62
N THR A 184 13.23 9.28 12.44
CA THR A 184 14.37 8.36 12.69
C THR A 184 14.21 7.02 12.00
N GLU A 185 13.16 6.86 11.21
CA GLU A 185 12.84 5.69 10.39
C GLU A 185 12.18 6.14 9.09
N ARG A 186 12.41 5.45 7.97
CA ARG A 186 11.77 5.73 6.67
C ARG A 186 11.41 4.45 5.94
N LEU A 187 10.21 4.43 5.35
CA LEU A 187 9.77 3.41 4.40
C LEU A 187 10.21 3.82 2.99
N LEU A 188 10.94 2.93 2.31
CA LEU A 188 11.44 3.10 0.96
C LEU A 188 10.79 2.07 0.04
N VAL A 189 10.39 2.49 -1.16
CA VAL A 189 9.81 1.59 -2.17
C VAL A 189 10.92 1.06 -3.09
N GLY A 190 10.87 -0.24 -3.41
CA GLY A 190 11.89 -0.91 -4.21
C GLY A 190 11.68 -0.80 -5.71
N GLU A 191 12.77 -0.52 -6.42
CA GLU A 191 12.85 -0.53 -7.89
C GLU A 191 13.77 -1.69 -8.33
N LEU A 192 13.24 -2.64 -9.11
CA LEU A 192 14.05 -3.71 -9.68
C LEU A 192 14.97 -3.14 -10.77
N LEU A 193 16.29 -3.23 -10.57
CA LEU A 193 17.27 -2.80 -11.55
C LEU A 193 17.40 -3.85 -12.66
N LYS A 194 17.21 -3.41 -13.91
CA LYS A 194 17.55 -4.22 -15.08
C LYS A 194 19.07 -4.23 -15.22
N VAL A 195 19.68 -5.39 -15.08
CA VAL A 195 21.10 -5.57 -15.34
C VAL A 195 21.28 -5.51 -16.85
N SER A 196 21.90 -4.44 -17.37
CA SER A 196 22.38 -4.40 -18.75
C SER A 196 23.38 -5.54 -18.94
N GLU A 197 23.21 -6.35 -19.99
CA GLU A 197 24.19 -7.37 -20.32
C GLU A 197 25.58 -6.72 -20.45
N PRO A 198 26.66 -7.34 -19.93
CA PRO A 198 28.00 -6.89 -20.28
C PRO A 198 28.15 -7.08 -21.78
N GLU A 199 28.35 -5.99 -22.51
CA GLU A 199 28.64 -6.01 -23.95
C GLU A 199 29.75 -7.03 -24.21
N SER A 200 29.46 -7.97 -25.10
CA SER A 200 30.44 -8.89 -25.64
C SER A 200 31.58 -8.09 -26.23
N VAL A 201 32.79 -8.29 -25.69
CA VAL A 201 34.03 -7.78 -26.29
C VAL A 201 34.22 -8.51 -27.61
N ASP A 202 33.71 -7.95 -28.69
CA ASP A 202 34.16 -8.20 -30.05
C ASP A 202 34.36 -6.87 -30.78
N ASN A 203 35.50 -6.79 -31.46
CA ASN A 203 36.25 -5.59 -31.76
C ASN A 203 35.96 -5.13 -33.20
N SER A 204 35.22 -4.03 -33.41
CA SER A 204 35.40 -3.11 -34.56
C SER A 204 34.34 -1.99 -34.61
N GLY A 205 34.79 -0.74 -34.65
CA GLY A 205 34.07 0.36 -35.31
C GLY A 205 33.54 1.47 -34.39
N ASN A 206 34.30 2.57 -34.35
CA ASN A 206 33.92 3.91 -33.88
C ASN A 206 32.41 4.18 -33.71
N THR A 207 31.97 4.35 -32.46
CA THR A 207 31.00 5.40 -32.11
C THR A 207 31.37 6.00 -30.75
N ASN A 208 31.70 7.29 -30.75
CA ASN A 208 31.86 8.09 -29.53
C ASN A 208 30.49 8.21 -28.85
N THR A 209 30.17 7.29 -27.96
CA THR A 209 29.03 7.42 -27.05
C THR A 209 29.60 7.44 -25.63
N PRO A 210 29.48 8.55 -24.88
CA PRO A 210 30.02 8.61 -23.53
C PRO A 210 29.34 7.55 -22.66
N PRO A 211 30.05 6.96 -21.69
CA PRO A 211 29.45 5.94 -20.81
C PRO A 211 28.23 6.57 -20.15
N VAL A 212 27.11 5.84 -20.16
CA VAL A 212 25.88 6.22 -19.48
C VAL A 212 26.22 6.37 -18.00
N GLN A 213 26.56 7.59 -17.61
CA GLN A 213 26.54 8.02 -16.22
C GLN A 213 25.16 7.61 -15.72
N CYS A 214 25.14 6.71 -14.74
CA CYS A 214 23.96 6.46 -13.94
C CYS A 214 23.46 7.83 -13.51
N ARG A 215 22.41 8.34 -14.16
CA ARG A 215 21.72 9.53 -13.71
C ARG A 215 21.15 9.12 -12.36
N SER A 216 21.83 9.50 -11.28
CA SER A 216 21.22 9.65 -9.98
C SER A 216 19.85 10.31 -10.22
N PRO A 217 18.74 9.75 -9.72
CA PRO A 217 17.48 10.48 -9.74
C PRO A 217 17.79 11.82 -9.08
N MET A 218 17.70 12.89 -9.86
CA MET A 218 17.83 14.24 -9.36
C MET A 218 16.66 14.47 -8.40
N MET A 219 16.81 14.06 -7.14
CA MET A 219 16.12 14.70 -6.03
C MET A 219 16.87 16.00 -5.70
N SER A 220 16.97 16.86 -6.71
CA SER A 220 16.87 18.28 -6.43
C SER A 220 15.38 18.51 -6.31
N ARG A 221 14.92 19.07 -5.19
CA ARG A 221 13.67 19.84 -5.21
C ARG A 221 13.82 20.79 -6.39
N ARG A 222 13.20 20.47 -7.53
CA ARG A 222 13.01 21.48 -8.56
C ARG A 222 11.95 22.37 -7.94
N ASP A 223 12.35 23.56 -7.51
CA ASP A 223 11.45 24.66 -7.11
C ASP A 223 10.63 25.18 -8.31
N THR A 224 10.28 24.30 -9.25
CA THR A 224 9.28 24.57 -10.27
C THR A 224 7.96 24.21 -9.62
N ARG A 225 7.24 25.22 -9.12
CA ARG A 225 5.86 25.03 -8.66
C ARG A 225 5.08 24.35 -9.78
N LEU A 226 4.67 23.11 -9.54
CA LEU A 226 3.84 22.36 -10.48
C LEU A 226 2.58 23.16 -10.78
N SER A 227 2.17 23.19 -12.04
CA SER A 227 0.89 23.74 -12.45
C SER A 227 -0.26 22.88 -11.91
N VAL A 228 -1.46 23.47 -11.82
CA VAL A 228 -2.67 22.74 -11.40
C VAL A 228 -2.89 21.52 -12.30
N ALA A 229 -2.70 21.68 -13.62
CA ALA A 229 -2.89 20.61 -14.59
C ALA A 229 -1.94 19.42 -14.36
N GLU A 230 -0.66 19.70 -14.05
CA GLU A 230 0.31 18.64 -13.74
C GLU A 230 -0.07 17.88 -12.47
N VAL A 231 -0.50 18.58 -11.41
CA VAL A 231 -0.95 17.94 -10.16
C VAL A 231 -2.20 17.10 -10.40
N GLN A 232 -3.20 17.62 -11.14
CA GLN A 232 -4.39 16.86 -11.51
C GLN A 232 -4.05 15.61 -12.33
N HIS A 233 -3.12 15.72 -13.27
CA HIS A 233 -2.65 14.60 -14.08
C HIS A 233 -1.95 13.53 -13.22
N MET A 234 -1.06 13.93 -12.31
CA MET A 234 -0.39 13.01 -11.38
C MET A 234 -1.39 12.25 -10.50
N ILE A 235 -2.41 12.94 -9.97
CA ILE A 235 -3.47 12.27 -9.19
C ILE A 235 -4.25 11.31 -10.08
N GLY A 236 -4.68 11.77 -11.27
CA GLY A 236 -5.30 10.98 -12.34
C GLY A 236 -4.61 9.65 -12.57
N ASP A 237 -3.31 9.72 -12.86
CA ASP A 237 -2.49 8.55 -13.18
C ASP A 237 -2.31 7.63 -11.97
N SER A 238 -2.06 8.18 -10.78
CA SER A 238 -1.91 7.38 -9.56
C SER A 238 -3.18 6.59 -9.22
N VAL A 239 -4.35 7.22 -9.31
CA VAL A 239 -5.66 6.59 -9.09
C VAL A 239 -5.94 5.55 -10.17
N ASN A 240 -5.70 5.87 -11.45
CA ASN A 240 -5.88 4.93 -12.56
C ASN A 240 -5.01 3.68 -12.41
N ASN A 241 -3.76 3.83 -11.95
CA ASN A 241 -2.86 2.70 -11.71
C ASN A 241 -3.37 1.78 -10.58
N ILE A 242 -3.96 2.35 -9.53
CA ILE A 242 -4.61 1.59 -8.45
C ILE A 242 -5.86 0.87 -8.97
N VAL A 243 -6.71 1.54 -9.74
CA VAL A 243 -7.90 0.95 -10.36
C VAL A 243 -7.53 -0.21 -11.28
N LYS A 244 -6.52 -0.03 -12.15
CA LYS A 244 -5.99 -1.10 -13.01
C LYS A 244 -5.45 -2.28 -12.20
N TYR A 245 -4.83 -2.04 -11.05
CA TYR A 245 -4.35 -3.09 -10.16
C TYR A 245 -5.51 -3.96 -9.66
N PHE A 246 -6.59 -3.36 -9.15
CA PHE A 246 -7.76 -4.10 -8.68
C PHE A 246 -8.53 -4.82 -9.81
N HIS A 247 -8.59 -4.24 -11.02
CA HIS A 247 -9.19 -4.92 -12.17
C HIS A 247 -8.36 -6.11 -12.67
N ARG A 248 -7.04 -6.03 -12.64
CA ARG A 248 -6.17 -7.17 -12.98
C ARG A 248 -6.33 -8.29 -11.96
N PHE A 249 -6.44 -7.94 -10.68
CA PHE A 249 -6.62 -8.88 -9.59
C PHE A 249 -7.93 -9.68 -9.68
N THR A 250 -9.01 -9.06 -10.19
CA THR A 250 -10.32 -9.71 -10.36
C THR A 250 -10.42 -10.55 -11.65
N THR A 251 -9.71 -10.19 -12.71
CA THR A 251 -9.83 -10.82 -14.04
C THR A 251 -8.90 -12.01 -14.26
N THR A 252 -7.75 -12.07 -13.57
CA THR A 252 -6.78 -13.16 -13.76
C THR A 252 -6.81 -14.15 -12.60
N ARG A 253 -7.20 -15.40 -12.90
CA ARG A 253 -7.11 -16.57 -12.00
C ARG A 253 -5.65 -16.98 -11.69
N GLN A 254 -4.68 -16.10 -11.92
CA GLN A 254 -3.25 -16.31 -11.71
C GLN A 254 -2.79 -15.52 -10.49
N ARG A 255 -2.71 -16.24 -9.39
CA ARG A 255 -2.18 -15.84 -8.08
C ARG A 255 -0.65 -15.57 -8.09
N GLU A 256 -0.03 -15.47 -9.27
CA GLU A 256 1.42 -15.70 -9.43
C GLU A 256 2.28 -14.44 -9.57
N ASN A 257 1.68 -13.24 -9.66
CA ASN A 257 2.41 -11.97 -9.67
C ASN A 257 1.66 -10.91 -8.87
N CYS A 258 1.45 -11.14 -7.56
CA CYS A 258 0.82 -10.14 -6.69
C CYS A 258 1.76 -8.94 -6.56
N ALA A 259 1.62 -7.96 -7.46
CA ALA A 259 2.25 -6.65 -7.29
C ALA A 259 1.80 -6.11 -5.93
N SER A 260 2.74 -5.63 -5.12
CA SER A 260 2.37 -4.97 -3.88
C SER A 260 1.59 -3.69 -4.19
N LEU A 261 0.65 -3.35 -3.32
CA LEU A 261 -0.06 -2.08 -3.36
C LEU A 261 0.84 -0.93 -2.85
N THR A 262 1.87 -1.24 -2.07
CA THR A 262 2.80 -0.27 -1.47
C THR A 262 3.47 0.63 -2.51
N PRO A 263 4.02 0.12 -3.65
CA PRO A 263 4.53 0.99 -4.71
C PRO A 263 3.50 1.94 -5.33
N LEU A 264 2.23 1.49 -5.46
CA LEU A 264 1.16 2.31 -6.04
C LEU A 264 0.68 3.41 -5.08
N LEU A 265 0.76 3.16 -3.77
CA LEU A 265 0.42 4.14 -2.76
C LEU A 265 1.59 5.07 -2.43
N CYS A 266 2.74 4.50 -2.09
CA CYS A 266 3.87 5.19 -1.47
C CYS A 266 5.09 5.37 -2.38
N GLY A 267 5.05 4.91 -3.64
CA GLY A 267 6.13 5.14 -4.60
C GLY A 267 6.19 6.59 -5.07
N ASP A 268 7.25 6.94 -5.79
CA ASP A 268 7.50 8.30 -6.29
C ASP A 268 6.36 8.84 -7.19
N MET A 269 5.64 7.96 -7.89
CA MET A 269 4.46 8.29 -8.70
C MET A 269 3.15 7.76 -8.08
N GLY A 270 3.20 7.45 -6.79
CA GLY A 270 2.08 6.89 -6.05
C GLY A 270 1.07 7.94 -5.58
N LEU A 271 -0.04 7.45 -5.04
CA LEU A 271 -1.14 8.28 -4.54
C LEU A 271 -0.73 9.25 -3.43
N VAL A 272 0.15 8.81 -2.51
CA VAL A 272 0.62 9.64 -1.40
C VAL A 272 1.39 10.85 -1.95
N HIS A 273 2.30 10.64 -2.89
CA HIS A 273 3.09 11.73 -3.47
C HIS A 273 2.22 12.69 -4.28
N SER A 274 1.27 12.18 -5.09
CA SER A 274 0.38 13.03 -5.88
C SER A 274 -0.54 13.88 -4.99
N LEU A 275 -1.05 13.32 -3.89
CA LEU A 275 -1.83 14.06 -2.90
C LEU A 275 -0.97 15.03 -2.09
N GLU A 276 0.26 14.68 -1.73
CA GLU A 276 1.20 15.61 -1.10
C GLU A 276 1.33 16.89 -1.94
N GLN A 277 1.52 16.77 -3.26
CA GLN A 277 1.62 17.94 -4.14
C GLN A 277 0.33 18.78 -4.15
N ALA A 278 -0.85 18.15 -4.14
CA ALA A 278 -2.12 18.87 -4.07
C ALA A 278 -2.33 19.58 -2.73
N PHE A 279 -1.97 18.94 -1.61
CA PHE A 279 -2.05 19.54 -0.28
C PHE A 279 -0.97 20.60 -0.05
N LEU A 280 0.15 20.59 -0.78
CA LEU A 280 1.14 21.68 -0.73
C LEU A 280 0.79 22.84 -1.66
N TYR A 281 -0.07 22.62 -2.66
CA TYR A 281 -0.44 23.66 -3.62
C TYR A 281 -1.26 24.77 -2.95
N GLY A 282 -0.71 25.98 -2.93
CA GLY A 282 -1.29 27.13 -2.23
C GLY A 282 -1.18 27.03 -0.71
N PHE A 283 -0.34 26.13 -0.17
CA PHE A 283 -0.06 26.06 1.26
C PHE A 283 0.84 27.24 1.67
N LYS A 284 0.33 28.10 2.56
CA LYS A 284 1.03 29.24 3.13
C LYS A 284 2.04 28.74 4.15
N ALA A 285 3.19 28.27 3.65
CA ALA A 285 4.35 27.94 4.45
C ALA A 285 5.01 29.22 5.00
N THR A 286 4.25 30.10 5.66
CA THR A 286 4.80 31.31 6.26
C THR A 286 5.55 30.89 7.52
N ARG A 287 6.86 31.12 7.52
CA ARG A 287 7.78 30.95 8.65
C ARG A 287 7.39 31.92 9.78
N LEU A 288 6.35 31.61 10.54
CA LEU A 288 6.16 32.22 11.84
C LEU A 288 7.28 31.68 12.75
N PHE A 289 8.21 32.56 13.14
CA PHE A 289 9.34 32.26 14.04
C PHE A 289 10.39 31.28 13.53
N GLY A 290 10.57 31.16 12.20
CA GLY A 290 11.70 30.41 11.62
C GLY A 290 11.60 28.88 11.64
N ARG A 291 10.43 28.31 11.98
CA ARG A 291 10.18 26.86 11.87
C ARG A 291 9.55 26.51 10.52
N ASN A 292 9.98 25.39 9.92
CA ASN A 292 9.32 24.82 8.75
C ASN A 292 7.97 24.24 9.18
N LEU A 293 6.88 24.71 8.57
CA LEU A 293 5.54 24.13 8.73
C LEU A 293 5.39 22.96 7.75
N TYR A 294 4.97 21.82 8.28
CA TYR A 294 4.69 20.61 7.52
C TYR A 294 3.18 20.44 7.36
N LEU A 295 2.75 19.64 6.37
CA LEU A 295 1.33 19.29 6.22
C LEU A 295 0.76 18.71 7.51
N TRP A 296 1.52 17.86 8.20
CA TRP A 296 1.08 17.27 9.46
C TRP A 296 0.72 18.31 10.55
N ASP A 297 1.39 19.47 10.56
CA ASP A 297 1.05 20.57 11.48
C ASP A 297 -0.34 21.16 11.16
N TYR A 298 -0.75 21.15 9.89
CA TYR A 298 -2.10 21.53 9.49
C TYR A 298 -3.13 20.49 9.97
N PHE A 299 -2.89 19.19 9.77
CA PHE A 299 -3.82 18.15 10.21
C PHE A 299 -4.04 18.15 11.72
N THR A 300 -2.98 18.33 12.50
CA THR A 300 -3.08 18.43 13.96
C THR A 300 -3.89 19.65 14.41
N ARG A 301 -3.72 20.82 13.79
CA ARG A 301 -4.55 22.02 14.07
C ARG A 301 -6.02 21.83 13.71
N VAL A 302 -6.31 21.12 12.61
CA VAL A 302 -7.69 20.81 12.24
C VAL A 302 -8.32 19.88 13.26
N LYS A 303 -7.58 18.87 13.74
CA LYS A 303 -8.03 18.00 14.84
C LYS A 303 -8.38 18.82 16.08
N GLU A 304 -7.52 19.74 16.51
CA GLU A 304 -7.79 20.59 17.70
C GLU A 304 -9.10 21.38 17.57
N GLN A 305 -9.38 21.93 16.38
CA GLN A 305 -10.66 22.59 16.11
C GLN A 305 -11.83 21.60 16.16
N PHE A 306 -11.69 20.45 15.52
CA PHE A 306 -12.74 19.43 15.45
C PHE A 306 -13.08 18.83 16.82
N ASP A 307 -12.08 18.54 17.66
CA ASP A 307 -12.30 18.10 19.05
C ASP A 307 -13.12 19.15 19.82
N SER A 308 -12.81 20.43 19.65
CA SER A 308 -13.55 21.54 20.29
C SER A 308 -15.02 21.56 19.85
N LEU A 309 -15.28 21.40 18.54
CA LEU A 309 -16.63 21.33 17.98
C LEU A 309 -17.40 20.10 18.47
N LEU A 310 -16.75 18.94 18.55
CA LEU A 310 -17.36 17.71 19.07
C LEU A 310 -17.73 17.89 20.56
N HIS A 311 -16.84 18.46 21.37
CA HIS A 311 -17.14 18.76 22.78
C HIS A 311 -18.34 19.70 22.96
N GLU A 312 -18.44 20.78 22.18
CA GLU A 312 -19.58 21.71 22.20
C GLU A 312 -20.91 21.01 21.82
N SER A 313 -20.85 20.13 20.82
CA SER A 313 -22.02 19.37 20.37
C SER A 313 -22.53 18.38 21.45
N HIS A 314 -21.63 17.70 22.16
CA HIS A 314 -21.99 16.79 23.24
C HIS A 314 -22.52 17.54 24.48
N HIS A 315 -21.97 18.71 24.81
CA HIS A 315 -22.50 19.55 25.88
C HIS A 315 -23.89 20.12 25.56
N SER A 316 -24.12 20.49 24.29
CA SER A 316 -25.43 20.96 23.83
C SER A 316 -26.48 19.85 23.85
N ALA A 317 -26.12 18.63 23.41
CA ALA A 317 -26.99 17.46 23.49
C ALA A 317 -27.36 17.11 24.94
N LYS A 318 -26.39 17.12 25.87
CA LYS A 318 -26.65 16.88 27.30
C LYS A 318 -27.52 17.96 27.94
N LYS A 319 -27.40 19.23 27.55
CA LYS A 319 -28.29 20.32 28.02
C LYS A 319 -29.72 20.16 27.50
N VAL A 320 -29.89 19.69 26.26
CA VAL A 320 -31.23 19.44 25.69
C VAL A 320 -31.91 18.24 26.37
N GLU A 321 -31.16 17.17 26.69
CA GLU A 321 -31.69 16.06 27.49
C GLU A 321 -32.07 16.49 28.91
N HIS A 322 -31.24 17.29 29.59
CA HIS A 322 -31.54 17.77 30.94
C HIS A 322 -32.72 18.75 30.97
N GLY A 323 -32.81 19.66 29.98
CA GLY A 323 -33.96 20.56 29.80
C GLY A 323 -35.24 19.90 29.28
N SER A 324 -35.16 18.63 28.84
CA SER A 324 -36.34 17.80 28.51
C SER A 324 -36.84 17.01 29.73
N LEU A 325 -35.92 16.57 30.60
CA LEU A 325 -36.23 15.95 31.90
C LEU A 325 -36.85 16.95 32.89
N GLU A 326 -36.39 18.20 32.91
CA GLU A 326 -37.02 19.27 33.71
C GLU A 326 -38.41 19.67 33.17
N ARG A 327 -38.61 19.66 31.85
CA ARG A 327 -39.93 19.91 31.24
C ARG A 327 -40.94 18.79 31.49
N CYS A 328 -40.50 17.52 31.50
CA CYS A 328 -41.37 16.40 31.92
C CYS A 328 -41.71 16.46 33.42
N SER A 329 -40.81 16.99 34.25
CA SER A 329 -41.04 17.15 35.69
C SER A 329 -42.01 18.30 36.03
N LEU A 330 -42.09 19.33 35.18
CA LEU A 330 -43.03 20.45 35.33
C LEU A 330 -44.43 20.13 34.80
N ASN A 331 -44.58 19.24 33.81
CA ASN A 331 -45.89 18.82 33.29
C ASN A 331 -46.66 17.87 34.22
N ASN A 332 -45.99 17.12 35.10
CA ASN A 332 -46.65 16.20 36.04
C ASN A 332 -47.30 16.90 37.26
N ASN A 333 -47.12 18.22 37.41
CA ASN A 333 -47.73 18.99 38.50
C ASN A 333 -49.01 19.76 38.09
N ALA A 334 -49.42 19.68 36.81
CA ALA A 334 -50.59 20.41 36.30
C ALA A 334 -51.87 19.56 36.15
N GLU A 335 -51.81 18.24 36.33
CA GLU A 335 -52.96 17.33 36.21
C GLU A 335 -53.31 16.67 37.56
N LYS A 336 -53.65 17.48 38.57
CA LYS A 336 -54.24 16.96 39.81
C LYS A 336 -55.26 17.94 40.40
N LYS A 337 -56.39 18.03 39.71
CA LYS A 337 -57.73 18.54 40.08
C LYS A 337 -58.56 18.30 38.81
N ASP A 338 -59.46 17.33 38.73
CA ASP A 338 -60.70 17.22 39.49
C ASP A 338 -61.33 15.81 39.42
N SER A 339 -62.15 15.52 40.42
CA SER A 339 -63.35 14.67 40.45
C SER A 339 -63.25 13.14 40.68
N GLU A 340 -63.75 12.76 41.86
CA GLU A 340 -64.23 11.45 42.31
C GLU A 340 -65.70 11.16 41.88
N PHE A 341 -66.15 9.93 42.18
CA PHE A 341 -67.51 9.32 42.15
C PHE A 341 -67.95 8.67 40.82
N GLU A 342 -68.48 7.44 40.72
CA GLU A 342 -69.06 6.48 41.68
C GLU A 342 -69.12 5.04 41.04
N ALA A 343 -69.34 4.00 41.86
CA ALA A 343 -69.28 2.56 41.50
C ALA A 343 -70.65 1.94 41.08
N ARG A 344 -70.74 0.86 40.28
CA ARG A 344 -70.88 -0.60 40.62
C ARG A 344 -71.88 -1.32 39.62
N PRO A 345 -72.14 -2.67 39.61
CA PRO A 345 -71.46 -3.66 38.72
C PRO A 345 -72.32 -4.79 38.03
N LYS A 346 -71.63 -5.73 37.32
CA LYS A 346 -71.88 -7.19 37.00
C LYS A 346 -72.65 -7.63 35.72
N GLU A 347 -72.05 -8.55 34.91
CA GLU A 347 -72.34 -10.01 34.71
C GLU A 347 -71.51 -10.59 33.51
N ARG A 348 -70.69 -11.66 33.64
CA ARG A 348 -70.85 -13.10 33.20
C ARG A 348 -71.46 -13.27 31.77
N LEU A 349 -71.01 -14.14 30.84
CA LEU A 349 -70.43 -15.49 30.90
C LEU A 349 -69.98 -15.95 29.47
N ASN A 350 -68.96 -16.82 29.36
CA ASN A 350 -68.82 -17.98 28.42
C ASN A 350 -68.82 -17.78 26.87
N ASP A 351 -68.11 -18.53 26.01
CA ASP A 351 -67.24 -19.70 26.12
C ASP A 351 -66.65 -20.07 24.72
N HIS A 352 -65.72 -21.05 24.72
CA HIS A 352 -65.42 -22.03 23.64
C HIS A 352 -64.23 -21.87 22.68
N ILE A 353 -63.25 -22.77 22.94
CA ILE A 353 -62.24 -23.38 22.07
C ILE A 353 -62.90 -24.65 21.41
N PRO A 354 -62.34 -25.25 20.33
CA PRO A 354 -61.44 -26.39 20.58
C PRO A 354 -60.24 -26.53 19.61
N ARG A 355 -59.29 -27.36 20.07
CA ARG A 355 -58.05 -27.87 19.45
C ARG A 355 -58.30 -29.13 18.62
N SER A 356 -57.38 -29.47 17.69
CA SER A 356 -56.72 -30.80 17.52
C SER A 356 -56.04 -30.86 16.12
N MET A 357 -54.70 -30.95 15.97
CA MET A 357 -53.76 -32.07 16.13
C MET A 357 -53.67 -33.08 14.94
N THR A 358 -52.49 -33.04 14.27
CA THR A 358 -51.65 -34.17 13.75
C THR A 358 -52.13 -34.96 12.49
N VAL A 359 -51.36 -35.57 11.55
CA VAL A 359 -49.99 -36.14 11.42
C VAL A 359 -49.53 -36.17 9.94
N ARG A 360 -48.19 -36.23 9.74
CA ARG A 360 -47.33 -36.51 8.55
C ARG A 360 -47.74 -37.65 7.57
N ALA A 361 -47.29 -37.52 6.30
CA ALA A 361 -46.47 -38.49 5.51
C ALA A 361 -46.14 -37.90 4.11
N ILE A 362 -44.87 -37.65 3.74
CA ILE A 362 -43.96 -38.43 2.85
C ILE A 362 -44.61 -38.97 1.54
N SER A 363 -44.16 -38.44 0.38
CA SER A 363 -43.76 -39.24 -0.80
C SER A 363 -43.05 -38.38 -1.85
N CYS A 364 -42.00 -38.95 -2.45
CA CYS A 364 -41.28 -38.47 -3.64
C CYS A 364 -42.14 -38.56 -4.91
N ASP A 365 -41.84 -37.76 -5.95
CA ASP A 365 -41.48 -38.32 -7.26
C ASP A 365 -40.74 -37.33 -8.19
N ARG A 366 -39.96 -37.91 -9.10
CA ARG A 366 -39.12 -37.30 -10.15
C ARG A 366 -39.94 -36.95 -11.41
N ARG A 367 -39.52 -35.91 -12.16
CA ARG A 367 -38.98 -36.02 -13.55
C ARG A 367 -39.02 -34.69 -14.34
N SER A 368 -37.87 -34.41 -14.95
CA SER A 368 -37.62 -34.05 -16.35
C SER A 368 -38.20 -32.77 -16.98
N GLY A 369 -37.34 -32.08 -17.75
CA GLY A 369 -37.77 -31.43 -19.00
C GLY A 369 -37.16 -30.05 -19.26
N SER A 370 -36.12 -30.03 -20.09
CA SER A 370 -35.53 -28.85 -20.74
C SER A 370 -36.56 -28.07 -21.57
N GLN A 371 -36.51 -26.73 -21.56
CA GLN A 371 -36.67 -25.95 -22.80
C GLN A 371 -36.15 -24.51 -22.68
N VAL A 372 -35.78 -24.01 -23.84
CA VAL A 372 -34.91 -22.89 -24.15
C VAL A 372 -35.76 -21.80 -24.84
N LEU A 373 -35.33 -20.54 -24.68
CA LEU A 373 -35.62 -19.33 -25.48
C LEU A 373 -36.90 -18.50 -25.22
N SER A 374 -36.61 -17.23 -24.89
CA SER A 374 -37.26 -15.98 -25.30
C SER A 374 -38.59 -15.59 -24.63
N SER A 375 -38.57 -14.46 -23.93
CA SER A 375 -39.32 -13.28 -24.37
C SER A 375 -39.01 -12.08 -23.47
N MET A 376 -38.91 -10.94 -24.11
CA MET A 376 -38.71 -9.63 -23.53
C MET A 376 -39.97 -9.19 -22.76
N SER A 377 -39.74 -8.41 -21.70
CA SER A 377 -40.59 -7.31 -21.27
C SER A 377 -42.02 -7.65 -20.82
N ARG A 378 -42.19 -7.77 -19.51
CA ARG A 378 -43.11 -6.97 -18.65
C ARG A 378 -43.25 -7.72 -17.34
N ASP A 379 -42.77 -7.10 -16.26
CA ASP A 379 -43.44 -7.05 -14.96
C ASP A 379 -42.60 -6.16 -14.06
N ARG A 380 -42.96 -4.87 -14.07
CA ARG A 380 -42.64 -3.92 -13.01
C ARG A 380 -43.54 -4.25 -11.83
N GLU A 381 -42.99 -4.01 -10.63
CA GLU A 381 -43.65 -3.98 -9.32
C GLU A 381 -43.85 -5.32 -8.60
N ARG A 382 -42.85 -5.69 -7.80
CA ARG A 382 -42.95 -5.67 -6.32
C ARG A 382 -41.71 -6.32 -5.69
N SER A 383 -40.99 -5.51 -4.92
CA SER A 383 -40.24 -5.83 -3.68
C SER A 383 -38.99 -4.95 -3.61
N ALA A 384 -39.22 -3.73 -3.11
CA ALA A 384 -38.16 -2.90 -2.57
C ALA A 384 -37.77 -3.49 -1.21
N ASP A 385 -36.63 -4.18 -1.18
CA ASP A 385 -35.82 -4.30 0.02
C ASP A 385 -34.36 -4.02 -0.39
N ARG A 386 -34.07 -2.73 -0.62
CA ARG A 386 -32.70 -2.25 -0.67
C ARG A 386 -32.35 -1.82 0.74
N GLY A 387 -31.46 -2.60 1.36
CA GLY A 387 -30.85 -2.30 2.64
C GLY A 387 -30.44 -0.83 2.73
N HIS A 388 -30.90 -0.20 3.79
CA HIS A 388 -30.58 1.17 4.16
C HIS A 388 -29.09 1.23 4.49
N VAL A 389 -28.24 1.66 3.54
CA VAL A 389 -26.86 2.05 3.87
C VAL A 389 -26.97 3.38 4.62
N PRO A 390 -26.57 3.49 5.90
CA PRO A 390 -26.72 4.72 6.64
C PRO A 390 -25.84 5.81 6.00
N VAL A 391 -26.46 6.93 5.61
CA VAL A 391 -25.74 8.14 5.17
C VAL A 391 -24.86 8.58 6.33
N THR A 392 -23.55 8.44 6.17
CA THR A 392 -22.58 8.86 7.20
C THR A 392 -22.68 10.38 7.37
N THR A 393 -22.98 10.85 8.58
CA THR A 393 -23.12 12.29 8.83
C THR A 393 -21.74 12.96 8.86
N ASN A 394 -21.68 14.28 8.61
CA ASN A 394 -20.43 15.04 8.72
C ASN A 394 -19.77 14.89 10.10
N THR A 395 -20.57 14.76 11.17
CA THR A 395 -20.08 14.51 12.53
C THR A 395 -19.32 13.19 12.63
N GLN A 396 -19.85 12.10 12.07
CA GLN A 396 -19.18 10.78 12.07
C GLN A 396 -17.86 10.80 11.29
N ILE A 397 -17.77 11.56 10.19
CA ILE A 397 -16.52 11.72 9.44
C ILE A 397 -15.48 12.50 10.26
N ILE A 398 -15.93 13.52 11.00
CA ILE A 398 -15.06 14.31 11.89
C ILE A 398 -14.54 13.45 13.05
N GLU A 399 -15.38 12.63 13.68
CA GLU A 399 -14.98 11.68 14.73
C GLU A 399 -13.91 10.71 14.22
N LYS A 400 -14.16 10.05 13.08
CA LYS A 400 -13.19 9.14 12.44
C LYS A 400 -11.87 9.82 12.11
N TYR A 401 -11.92 11.06 11.65
CA TYR A 401 -10.70 11.86 11.40
C TYR A 401 -9.90 12.07 12.69
N CYS A 402 -10.56 12.50 13.77
CA CYS A 402 -9.90 12.79 15.04
C CYS A 402 -9.28 11.52 15.64
N GLU A 403 -10.01 10.40 15.60
CA GLU A 403 -9.52 9.08 16.01
C GLU A 403 -8.30 8.65 15.20
N LEU A 404 -8.32 8.80 13.87
CA LEU A 404 -7.21 8.42 13.00
C LEU A 404 -5.96 9.26 13.30
N ILE A 405 -6.10 10.58 13.42
CA ILE A 405 -4.97 11.46 13.77
C ILE A 405 -4.41 11.09 15.15
N GLN A 406 -5.26 10.83 16.13
CA GLN A 406 -4.83 10.43 17.47
C GLN A 406 -4.09 9.08 17.46
N ARG A 407 -4.58 8.11 16.69
CA ARG A 407 -3.91 6.81 16.50
C ARG A 407 -2.52 6.99 15.88
N ILE A 408 -2.38 7.86 14.87
CA ILE A 408 -1.09 8.13 14.23
C ILE A 408 -0.15 8.88 15.18
N GLU A 409 -0.64 9.85 15.96
CA GLU A 409 0.17 10.57 16.95
C GLU A 409 0.67 9.67 18.08
N ASN A 410 -0.18 8.76 18.54
CA ASN A 410 0.16 7.80 19.59
C ASN A 410 1.02 6.65 19.06
N SER A 411 1.09 6.47 17.74
CA SER A 411 1.94 5.46 17.11
C SER A 411 3.43 5.81 17.21
N ASN A 412 4.26 4.79 17.04
CA ASN A 412 5.72 4.77 17.15
C ASN A 412 6.41 6.12 16.86
N ARG A 413 7.16 6.66 17.84
CA ARG A 413 7.81 8.00 17.79
C ARG A 413 8.95 8.13 16.76
N THR A 414 9.16 7.12 15.94
CA THR A 414 10.21 7.05 14.92
C THR A 414 9.81 7.73 13.61
N PHE A 415 8.51 7.86 13.34
CA PHE A 415 8.01 8.52 12.13
C PHE A 415 7.99 10.05 12.29
N GLY A 416 8.62 10.72 11.34
CA GLY A 416 8.55 12.17 11.16
C GLY A 416 7.21 12.60 10.57
N LYS A 417 7.05 13.92 10.42
CA LYS A 417 5.81 14.54 9.97
C LYS A 417 5.37 14.08 8.57
N ASP A 418 6.30 13.88 7.64
CA ASP A 418 5.98 13.39 6.28
C ASP A 418 5.49 11.93 6.35
N GLY A 419 6.12 11.10 7.17
CA GLY A 419 5.70 9.71 7.40
C GLY A 419 4.32 9.59 8.05
N LYS A 420 3.97 10.52 8.94
CA LYS A 420 2.63 10.59 9.54
C LYS A 420 1.56 10.98 8.50
N PHE A 421 1.86 11.94 7.63
CA PHE A 421 0.99 12.28 6.50
C PHE A 421 0.79 11.09 5.54
N GLN A 422 1.87 10.40 5.17
CA GLN A 422 1.81 9.19 4.35
C GLN A 422 0.87 8.13 4.95
N ARG A 423 1.03 7.83 6.24
CA ARG A 423 0.16 6.89 6.96
C ARG A 423 -1.29 7.34 6.95
N PHE A 424 -1.53 8.63 7.19
CA PHE A 424 -2.86 9.19 7.16
C PHE A 424 -3.55 8.93 5.82
N ILE A 425 -2.88 9.21 4.69
CA ILE A 425 -3.44 8.92 3.37
C ILE A 425 -3.73 7.42 3.20
N CYS A 426 -2.79 6.54 3.54
CA CYS A 426 -2.98 5.10 3.40
C CYS A 426 -4.18 4.59 4.22
N PHE A 427 -4.30 5.00 5.49
CA PHE A 427 -5.42 4.60 6.34
C PHE A 427 -6.74 5.26 5.92
N ALA A 428 -6.73 6.53 5.52
CA ALA A 428 -7.94 7.23 5.09
C ALA A 428 -8.54 6.63 3.81
N VAL A 429 -7.69 6.13 2.90
CA VAL A 429 -8.13 5.37 1.71
C VAL A 429 -8.70 4.01 2.12
N ARG A 430 -7.97 3.24 2.94
CA ARG A 430 -8.44 1.94 3.46
C ARG A 430 -9.77 2.04 4.19
N ASP A 431 -9.94 3.09 5.00
CA ASP A 431 -11.11 3.28 5.85
C ASP A 431 -12.24 4.03 5.11
N HIS A 432 -12.10 4.27 3.81
CA HIS A 432 -13.14 4.87 2.96
C HIS A 432 -13.57 6.28 3.40
N ILE A 433 -12.65 7.03 4.02
CA ILE A 433 -12.92 8.38 4.54
C ILE A 433 -12.23 9.51 3.76
N LEU A 434 -11.22 9.21 2.94
CA LEU A 434 -10.34 10.24 2.34
C LEU A 434 -11.08 11.30 1.49
N HIS A 435 -12.05 10.89 0.65
CA HIS A 435 -12.82 11.85 -0.15
C HIS A 435 -13.85 12.60 0.72
N ARG A 436 -14.45 11.92 1.71
CA ARG A 436 -15.51 12.46 2.58
C ARG A 436 -14.99 13.56 3.50
N MET A 437 -13.73 13.49 3.90
CA MET A 437 -13.11 14.48 4.78
C MET A 437 -12.75 15.81 4.07
N LEU A 438 -12.72 15.86 2.73
CA LEU A 438 -12.35 17.09 2.00
C LEU A 438 -13.28 18.26 2.33
N THR A 439 -14.58 17.98 2.50
CA THR A 439 -15.58 19.02 2.82
C THR A 439 -15.39 19.57 4.24
N PRO A 440 -15.34 18.74 5.32
CA PRO A 440 -14.99 19.21 6.65
C PRO A 440 -13.64 19.96 6.70
N LEU A 441 -12.61 19.44 6.02
CA LEU A 441 -11.31 20.10 5.96
C LEU A 441 -11.41 21.50 5.35
N ALA A 442 -12.10 21.64 4.21
CA ALA A 442 -12.25 22.92 3.52
C ALA A 442 -13.01 23.98 4.35
N ALA A 443 -13.95 23.54 5.19
CA ALA A 443 -14.71 24.41 6.09
C ALA A 443 -13.95 24.79 7.37
N SER A 444 -12.82 24.13 7.67
CA SER A 444 -12.06 24.37 8.89
C SER A 444 -11.35 25.74 8.87
N ARG A 445 -11.22 26.34 10.05
CA ARG A 445 -10.53 27.62 10.23
C ARG A 445 -9.03 27.52 9.87
N PRO A 446 -8.29 26.47 10.25
CA PRO A 446 -6.91 26.28 9.81
C PRO A 446 -6.76 26.31 8.29
N THR A 447 -7.72 25.80 7.52
CA THR A 447 -7.66 25.88 6.05
C THR A 447 -7.69 27.33 5.56
N LEU A 448 -8.58 28.17 6.10
CA LEU A 448 -8.67 29.58 5.71
C LEU A 448 -7.39 30.34 6.05
N GLU A 449 -6.75 30.01 7.17
CA GLU A 449 -5.52 30.65 7.64
C GLU A 449 -4.29 30.18 6.87
N MET A 450 -4.20 28.87 6.59
CA MET A 450 -2.99 28.21 6.09
C MET A 450 -2.99 27.97 4.57
N TYR A 451 -4.09 28.26 3.85
CA TYR A 451 -4.17 28.07 2.40
C TYR A 451 -4.59 29.32 1.63
N GLU A 452 -4.06 29.46 0.41
CA GLU A 452 -4.48 30.43 -0.60
C GLU A 452 -5.82 30.02 -1.25
N ASP A 453 -6.55 30.99 -1.81
CA ASP A 453 -7.91 30.78 -2.38
C ASP A 453 -7.91 29.85 -3.60
N ASN A 454 -6.79 29.81 -4.34
CA ASN A 454 -6.56 28.95 -5.50
C ASN A 454 -6.09 27.54 -5.14
N SER A 455 -5.94 27.21 -3.85
CA SER A 455 -5.54 25.87 -3.41
C SER A 455 -6.60 24.81 -3.71
N PHE A 456 -6.19 23.55 -3.74
CA PHE A 456 -7.10 22.42 -3.94
C PHE A 456 -8.17 22.28 -2.84
N LEU A 457 -7.89 22.74 -1.62
CA LEU A 457 -8.85 22.71 -0.51
C LEU A 457 -9.84 23.88 -0.57
N ARG A 458 -9.39 25.07 -0.99
CA ARG A 458 -10.24 26.29 -0.97
C ARG A 458 -11.02 26.50 -2.26
N ASN A 459 -10.41 26.25 -3.42
CA ASN A 459 -11.07 26.38 -4.71
C ASN A 459 -12.13 25.26 -4.89
N SER A 460 -13.39 25.64 -5.15
CA SER A 460 -14.49 24.68 -5.28
C SER A 460 -14.31 23.71 -6.44
N ASN A 461 -13.82 24.16 -7.59
CA ASN A 461 -13.66 23.32 -8.78
C ASN A 461 -12.56 22.27 -8.57
N LEU A 462 -11.43 22.68 -7.97
CA LEU A 462 -10.33 21.77 -7.66
C LEU A 462 -10.69 20.78 -6.55
N ARG A 463 -11.46 21.23 -5.56
CA ARG A 463 -11.98 20.37 -4.49
C ARG A 463 -12.97 19.34 -5.04
N SER A 464 -13.88 19.73 -5.94
CA SER A 464 -14.79 18.80 -6.61
C SER A 464 -14.02 17.75 -7.42
N PHE A 465 -12.99 18.16 -8.17
CA PHE A 465 -12.11 17.22 -8.86
C PHE A 465 -11.48 16.20 -7.90
N LEU A 466 -10.91 16.66 -6.77
CA LEU A 466 -10.35 15.75 -5.75
C LEU A 466 -11.39 14.81 -5.16
N TYR A 467 -12.59 15.33 -4.89
CA TYR A 467 -13.68 14.53 -4.34
C TYR A 467 -14.06 13.41 -5.31
N ASP A 468 -14.31 13.74 -6.58
CA ASP A 468 -14.76 12.78 -7.58
C ASP A 468 -13.70 11.72 -7.90
N ILE A 469 -12.44 12.14 -8.05
CA ILE A 469 -11.36 11.21 -8.37
C ILE A 469 -11.06 10.26 -7.20
N LEU A 470 -11.08 10.76 -5.96
CA LEU A 470 -10.82 9.91 -4.79
C LEU A 470 -12.01 9.04 -4.41
N ARG A 471 -13.24 9.49 -4.71
CA ARG A 471 -14.44 8.67 -4.58
C ARG A 471 -14.39 7.42 -5.46
N SER A 472 -13.71 7.46 -6.60
CA SER A 472 -13.55 6.25 -7.44
C SER A 472 -12.79 5.12 -6.76
N LEU A 473 -12.02 5.42 -5.71
CA LEU A 473 -11.33 4.41 -4.90
C LEU A 473 -12.23 3.77 -3.83
N ASP A 474 -13.42 4.33 -3.58
CA ASP A 474 -14.31 3.89 -2.49
C ASP A 474 -14.89 2.48 -2.72
N GLU A 475 -14.79 1.95 -3.94
CA GLU A 475 -15.31 0.64 -4.32
C GLU A 475 -14.34 -0.51 -4.01
N TYR A 476 -13.10 -0.23 -3.57
CA TYR A 476 -12.04 -1.23 -3.40
C TYR A 476 -11.54 -1.35 -1.96
N ASP A 477 -11.33 -2.59 -1.51
CA ASP A 477 -10.74 -2.87 -0.18
C ASP A 477 -9.21 -2.85 -0.24
N PHE A 478 -8.57 -1.99 0.56
CA PHE A 478 -7.12 -1.83 0.60
C PHE A 478 -6.47 -2.68 1.70
N PHE A 479 -5.70 -3.71 1.32
CA PHE A 479 -4.87 -4.46 2.26
C PHE A 479 -3.48 -3.82 2.37
N LEU A 480 -3.23 -3.10 3.46
CA LEU A 480 -1.95 -2.43 3.72
C LEU A 480 -0.93 -3.39 4.31
N GLU A 481 0.31 -3.34 3.82
CA GLU A 481 1.43 -4.09 4.38
C GLU A 481 1.75 -3.66 5.82
N SER A 482 2.28 -4.59 6.63
CA SER A 482 2.90 -4.37 7.95
C SER A 482 3.96 -3.27 7.94
N SER A 483 4.60 -3.05 6.78
CA SER A 483 5.54 -1.96 6.51
C SER A 483 4.92 -0.58 6.80
N ILE A 484 3.65 -0.39 6.42
CA ILE A 484 2.85 0.83 6.60
C ILE A 484 2.13 0.83 7.95
N THR A 485 1.58 -0.31 8.37
CA THR A 485 0.71 -0.39 9.56
C THR A 485 1.44 -0.52 10.91
N SER A 486 2.76 -0.76 10.90
CA SER A 486 3.54 -0.97 12.13
C SER A 486 3.31 0.11 13.21
N GLY A 487 3.00 -0.35 14.43
CA GLY A 487 2.77 0.52 15.59
C GLY A 487 1.38 1.15 15.67
N ILE A 488 0.45 0.80 14.77
CA ILE A 488 -0.96 1.16 14.83
C ILE A 488 -1.73 -0.17 14.80
N GLU A 489 -2.33 -0.57 15.92
CA GLU A 489 -3.16 -1.78 15.96
C GLU A 489 -4.28 -1.65 14.92
N VAL A 490 -4.40 -2.65 14.06
CA VAL A 490 -5.47 -2.76 13.07
C VAL A 490 -6.66 -3.36 13.80
N THR A 491 -7.71 -2.56 13.98
CA THR A 491 -9.04 -3.02 14.40
C THR A 491 -9.70 -3.81 13.30
#